data_AF-A0A1W9WZ05-F1
#
_entry.id   AF-A0A1W9WZ05-F1
#
_cell.length_a   1.000
_cell.length_b   1.000
_cell.length_c   1.000
_cell.angle_alpha   90.00
_cell.angle_beta   90.00
_cell.angle_gamma   90.00
#
_symmetry.space_group_name_H-M   'P 1'
#
loop_
_entity.id
_entity.type
_entity.pdbx_description
1 polymer ?
#
loop_
_entity_poly.entity_id
_entity_poly.type
_entity_poly.pdbx_seq_one_letter_code
_entity_poly.pdbx_strand_id
1 'polypeptide(L)'
;MPVYVPNCKHDIFVSYAHVDDEPLAGADKGWVTTLINGLKIILGQKLGRSDAFSLWMDYELRGHTALTPNVIEQLEGSATLVLILSPGYLASQWCHLELNAFLAKVGSNSGRVFVVEHEQVERPAELSDLLGYKFWVSDDAGHPRTLAIPKPNPEEVEYYQRLYDLARQLTDQLKELKEQAKATPVAVSSPTNITPTIFLAEVSSDLEERRQEVKRYLDQQGVRILPDKAYSFATIQQFLDQDLSECRLFVQLLSDKTGNGYPQFQYERAIAANLPILQWRDPALDLAAVTDDAHRALLSLSTVVATDHIEFQAYIIKQLKQQLKPKEDEPIDEDVFVFVNAAPEDMPLAHQIKDILEARGVGYSLPLDLSVTTKPAEIRQYLEQNLLSCDAVIVLYDSTSVVWVNEQILYCRRMQRQREQPLKFIAVYNTPATHKPALNMKLPNMQILDCPSPQVETCLPLLFRYLQT
;
A
#
# COMPACT_ATOMS: atom_id res chain seq x y z
N MET A 1 13.24 -0.33 -24.66
CA MET A 1 14.58 0.32 -24.67
C MET A 1 15.35 -0.17 -23.46
N PRO A 2 16.70 -0.29 -23.52
CA PRO A 2 17.48 -0.62 -22.33
C PRO A 2 17.31 0.48 -21.28
N VAL A 3 17.12 0.08 -20.03
CA VAL A 3 17.18 0.96 -18.85
C VAL A 3 18.55 0.85 -18.21
N TYR A 4 19.11 1.97 -17.78
CA TYR A 4 20.43 2.03 -17.16
C TYR A 4 20.41 1.54 -15.71
N VAL A 5 19.39 1.94 -14.95
CA VAL A 5 19.11 1.54 -13.57
C VAL A 5 18.23 0.28 -13.59
N PRO A 6 18.67 -0.83 -12.96
CA PRO A 6 17.86 -2.05 -12.88
C PRO A 6 16.53 -1.83 -12.15
N ASN A 7 15.50 -2.59 -12.53
CA ASN A 7 14.15 -2.59 -11.93
C ASN A 7 13.34 -1.29 -12.10
N CYS A 8 13.77 -0.39 -13.00
CA CYS A 8 13.00 0.77 -13.43
C CYS A 8 12.43 0.55 -14.84
N LYS A 9 11.31 1.21 -15.17
CA LYS A 9 10.77 1.30 -16.54
C LYS A 9 11.48 2.36 -17.36
N HIS A 10 11.84 3.47 -16.72
CA HIS A 10 12.60 4.57 -17.31
C HIS A 10 13.69 5.05 -16.34
N ASP A 11 14.78 5.59 -16.86
CA ASP A 11 15.82 6.18 -16.01
C ASP A 11 15.44 7.61 -15.63
N ILE A 12 14.81 8.32 -16.55
CA ILE A 12 14.50 9.74 -16.43
C ILE A 12 13.07 9.96 -16.91
N PHE A 13 12.26 10.57 -16.05
CA PHE A 13 10.97 11.14 -16.41
C PHE A 13 11.10 12.65 -16.52
N VAL A 14 10.50 13.26 -17.55
CA VAL A 14 10.45 14.71 -17.71
C VAL A 14 9.02 15.19 -17.48
N SER A 15 8.81 16.01 -16.44
CA SER A 15 7.55 16.68 -16.12
C SER A 15 7.65 18.17 -16.45
N TYR A 16 6.73 18.67 -17.26
CA TYR A 16 6.71 20.07 -17.74
C TYR A 16 5.29 20.50 -18.08
N ALA A 17 5.02 21.81 -18.12
CA ALA A 17 3.73 22.30 -18.63
C ALA A 17 3.79 22.46 -20.14
N HIS A 18 2.75 22.00 -20.85
CA HIS A 18 2.72 22.00 -22.32
C HIS A 18 2.98 23.37 -22.95
N VAL A 19 2.48 24.44 -22.32
CA VAL A 19 2.69 25.83 -22.75
C VAL A 19 4.18 26.21 -22.83
N ASP A 20 5.04 25.58 -22.01
CA ASP A 20 6.49 25.85 -22.00
C ASP A 20 7.22 25.21 -23.19
N ASP A 21 6.57 24.29 -23.91
CA ASP A 21 7.14 23.63 -25.11
C ASP A 21 6.47 24.07 -26.41
N GLU A 22 5.70 25.15 -26.39
CA GLU A 22 5.20 25.77 -27.62
C GLU A 22 6.35 26.48 -28.37
N PRO A 23 6.56 26.19 -29.67
CA PRO A 23 7.64 26.80 -30.43
C PRO A 23 7.36 28.28 -30.69
N LEU A 24 8.31 29.13 -30.35
CA LEU A 24 8.28 30.55 -30.68
C LEU A 24 8.64 30.81 -32.15
N ALA A 25 8.24 31.97 -32.66
CA ALA A 25 8.55 32.39 -34.03
C ALA A 25 10.08 32.36 -34.27
N GLY A 26 10.51 31.56 -35.24
CA GLY A 26 11.94 31.38 -35.60
C GLY A 26 12.63 30.19 -34.92
N ALA A 27 11.92 29.40 -34.11
CA ALA A 27 12.38 28.13 -33.54
C ALA A 27 11.72 26.93 -34.23
N ASP A 28 12.49 25.87 -34.48
CA ASP A 28 11.97 24.64 -35.08
C ASP A 28 11.22 23.73 -34.08
N LYS A 29 11.49 23.91 -32.78
CA LYS A 29 10.95 23.12 -31.67
C LYS A 29 10.72 24.01 -30.45
N GLY A 30 9.90 23.55 -29.52
CA GLY A 30 9.73 24.20 -28.22
C GLY A 30 10.98 24.18 -27.35
N TRP A 31 10.96 24.97 -26.28
CA TRP A 31 12.10 25.14 -25.40
C TRP A 31 12.44 23.86 -24.64
N VAL A 32 11.43 23.17 -24.08
CA VAL A 32 11.62 21.92 -23.32
C VAL A 32 12.19 20.84 -24.23
N THR A 33 11.61 20.65 -25.42
CA THR A 33 12.10 19.70 -26.42
C THR A 33 13.55 20.00 -26.80
N THR A 34 13.92 21.28 -26.91
CA THR A 34 15.30 21.68 -27.23
C THR A 34 16.27 21.34 -26.10
N LEU A 35 15.90 21.66 -24.85
CA LEU A 35 16.66 21.29 -23.65
C LEU A 35 16.86 19.78 -23.56
N ILE A 36 15.79 19.00 -23.66
CA ILE A 36 15.83 17.54 -23.50
C ILE A 36 16.62 16.86 -24.63
N ASN A 37 16.58 17.38 -25.86
CA ASN A 37 17.44 16.87 -26.93
C ASN A 37 18.92 17.10 -26.62
N GLY A 38 19.28 18.29 -26.13
CA GLY A 38 20.65 18.58 -25.68
C GLY A 38 21.08 17.68 -24.53
N LEU A 39 20.19 17.50 -23.54
CA LEU A 39 20.43 16.63 -22.39
C LEU A 39 20.66 15.18 -22.82
N LYS A 40 19.84 14.64 -23.72
CA LYS A 40 19.99 13.28 -24.27
C LYS A 40 21.35 13.06 -24.92
N ILE A 41 21.84 14.03 -25.69
CA ILE A 41 23.14 13.95 -26.35
C ILE A 41 24.27 13.87 -25.31
N ILE A 42 24.27 14.77 -24.31
CA ILE A 42 25.33 14.82 -23.30
C ILE A 42 25.27 13.58 -22.39
N LEU A 43 24.08 13.13 -22.00
CA LEU A 43 23.91 11.88 -21.26
C LEU A 43 24.43 10.68 -22.04
N GLY A 44 24.14 10.59 -23.34
CA GLY A 44 24.67 9.54 -24.21
C GLY A 44 26.20 9.56 -24.27
N GLN A 45 26.81 10.74 -24.35
CA GLN A 45 28.28 10.89 -24.30
C GLN A 45 28.86 10.44 -22.96
N LYS A 46 28.21 10.78 -21.84
CA LYS A 46 28.69 10.44 -20.48
C LYS A 46 28.46 8.98 -20.08
N LEU A 47 27.37 8.37 -20.55
CA LEU A 47 27.01 6.98 -20.30
C LEU A 47 27.59 6.01 -21.35
N GLY A 48 28.24 6.56 -22.38
CA GLY A 48 29.02 5.84 -23.39
C GLY A 48 28.26 5.48 -24.66
N ARG A 49 26.93 5.57 -24.68
CA ARG A 49 26.07 5.39 -25.87
C ARG A 49 24.69 6.00 -25.65
N SER A 50 24.03 6.43 -26.71
CA SER A 50 22.72 7.10 -26.66
C SER A 50 21.53 6.17 -26.32
N ASP A 51 21.72 4.85 -26.44
CA ASP A 51 20.74 3.81 -26.11
C ASP A 51 21.00 3.17 -24.73
N ALA A 52 21.94 3.69 -23.95
CA ALA A 52 22.28 3.16 -22.62
C ALA A 52 21.22 3.44 -21.55
N PHE A 53 20.35 4.42 -21.79
CA PHE A 53 19.35 4.89 -20.83
C PHE A 53 18.02 5.13 -21.53
N SER A 54 16.96 5.15 -20.73
CA SER A 54 15.61 5.48 -21.15
C SER A 54 15.18 6.81 -20.56
N LEU A 55 14.80 7.75 -21.42
CA LEU A 55 14.20 9.03 -21.04
C LEU A 55 12.80 9.11 -21.61
N TRP A 56 11.83 9.23 -20.72
CA TRP A 56 10.43 9.41 -21.04
C TRP A 56 10.04 10.87 -20.88
N MET A 57 9.34 11.40 -21.88
CA MET A 57 8.85 12.76 -21.95
C MET A 57 7.53 12.69 -22.71
N ASP A 58 6.45 13.19 -22.12
CA ASP A 58 5.12 13.08 -22.72
C ASP A 58 4.99 14.05 -23.90
N TYR A 59 4.94 13.52 -25.13
CA TYR A 59 4.69 14.31 -26.33
C TYR A 59 3.20 14.26 -26.76
N GLU A 60 2.34 13.46 -26.11
CA GLU A 60 1.05 13.02 -26.64
C GLU A 60 -0.19 13.63 -25.99
N LEU A 61 -0.08 14.35 -24.87
CA LEU A 61 -1.22 15.08 -24.28
C LEU A 61 -1.53 16.40 -25.01
N ARG A 62 -1.74 16.31 -26.34
CA ARG A 62 -2.40 17.36 -27.13
C ARG A 62 -3.89 17.35 -26.84
N GLY A 63 -4.27 18.03 -25.76
CA GLY A 63 -5.64 18.47 -25.51
C GLY A 63 -6.51 17.53 -24.69
N HIS A 64 -7.13 18.10 -23.65
CA HIS A 64 -8.36 17.70 -22.94
C HIS A 64 -8.61 16.20 -22.66
N THR A 65 -7.60 15.34 -22.69
CA THR A 65 -7.76 13.92 -22.43
C THR A 65 -7.31 13.67 -20.99
N ALA A 66 -8.26 13.24 -20.17
CA ALA A 66 -8.02 12.84 -18.80
C ALA A 66 -6.82 11.88 -18.74
N LEU A 67 -5.98 12.13 -17.75
CA LEU A 67 -5.08 11.19 -17.13
C LEU A 67 -5.27 9.73 -17.59
N THR A 68 -4.39 9.26 -18.47
CA THR A 68 -4.33 7.80 -18.68
C THR A 68 -3.52 7.21 -17.53
N PRO A 69 -3.99 6.15 -16.85
CA PRO A 69 -3.23 5.42 -15.83
C PRO A 69 -1.79 5.08 -16.26
N ASN A 70 -1.55 5.02 -17.57
CA ASN A 70 -0.26 4.81 -18.19
C ASN A 70 0.81 5.86 -17.81
N VAL A 71 0.49 7.16 -17.77
CA VAL A 71 1.48 8.23 -17.48
C VAL A 71 2.02 8.13 -16.05
N ILE A 72 1.13 7.89 -15.07
CA ILE A 72 1.53 7.71 -13.67
C ILE A 72 2.33 6.41 -13.50
N GLU A 73 1.95 5.33 -14.19
CA GLU A 73 2.73 4.09 -14.17
C GLU A 73 4.15 4.27 -14.73
N GLN A 74 4.34 5.15 -15.73
CA GLN A 74 5.67 5.51 -16.24
C GLN A 74 6.46 6.36 -15.24
N LEU A 75 5.81 7.35 -14.62
CA LEU A 75 6.43 8.20 -13.59
C LEU A 75 6.90 7.39 -12.40
N GLU A 76 6.04 6.53 -11.85
CA GLU A 76 6.40 5.64 -10.74
C GLU A 76 7.46 4.64 -11.17
N GLY A 77 7.45 4.18 -12.43
CA GLY A 77 8.50 3.33 -12.98
C GLY A 77 9.85 4.02 -13.17
N SER A 78 9.97 5.33 -12.94
CA SER A 78 11.17 6.11 -13.27
C SER A 78 12.18 6.19 -12.14
N ALA A 79 13.48 6.16 -12.46
CA ALA A 79 14.55 6.25 -11.47
C ALA A 79 14.75 7.69 -10.96
N THR A 80 14.61 8.68 -11.83
CA THR A 80 14.76 10.11 -11.54
C THR A 80 13.67 10.93 -12.23
N LEU A 81 13.35 12.09 -11.64
CA LEU A 81 12.40 13.08 -12.16
C LEU A 81 13.15 14.37 -12.51
N VAL A 82 13.02 14.83 -13.75
CA VAL A 82 13.42 16.15 -14.21
C VAL A 82 12.17 17.00 -14.36
N LEU A 83 12.06 18.03 -13.54
CA LEU A 83 10.90 18.93 -13.46
C LEU A 83 11.27 20.27 -14.09
N ILE A 84 10.46 20.75 -15.03
CA ILE A 84 10.61 22.09 -15.61
C ILE A 84 9.70 23.06 -14.87
N LEU A 85 10.28 23.85 -13.97
CA LEU A 85 9.57 24.81 -13.13
C LEU A 85 9.36 26.12 -13.89
N SER A 86 8.10 26.50 -14.07
CA SER A 86 7.64 27.69 -14.77
C SER A 86 6.33 28.19 -14.15
N PRO A 87 5.84 29.38 -14.52
CA PRO A 87 4.48 29.80 -14.16
C PRO A 87 3.41 28.81 -14.64
N GLY A 88 3.58 28.23 -15.84
CA GLY A 88 2.69 27.20 -16.38
C GLY A 88 2.69 25.92 -15.54
N TYR A 89 3.85 25.51 -15.05
CA TYR A 89 3.99 24.37 -14.14
C TYR A 89 3.26 24.62 -12.82
N LEU A 90 3.43 25.81 -12.23
CA LEU A 90 2.78 26.18 -10.98
C LEU A 90 1.25 26.31 -11.09
N ALA A 91 0.75 26.77 -12.23
CA ALA A 91 -0.69 26.84 -12.50
C ALA A 91 -1.31 25.47 -12.82
N SER A 92 -0.47 24.49 -13.21
CA SER A 92 -0.90 23.16 -13.59
C SER A 92 -1.10 22.28 -12.36
N GLN A 93 -2.37 22.07 -11.98
CA GLN A 93 -2.73 21.08 -10.94
C GLN A 93 -2.15 19.68 -11.25
N TRP A 94 -2.03 19.37 -12.55
CA TRP A 94 -1.49 18.11 -13.05
C TRP A 94 -0.02 17.90 -12.64
N CYS A 95 0.79 18.94 -12.85
CA CYS A 95 2.21 18.95 -12.53
C CYS A 95 2.47 18.76 -11.02
N HIS A 96 1.67 19.40 -10.16
CA HIS A 96 1.76 19.22 -8.71
C HIS A 96 1.42 17.79 -8.27
N LEU A 97 0.43 17.16 -8.89
CA LEU A 97 0.07 15.77 -8.60
C LEU A 97 1.20 14.80 -8.97
N GLU A 98 1.83 14.98 -10.13
CA GLU A 98 3.00 14.17 -10.54
C GLU A 98 4.17 14.34 -9.56
N LEU A 99 4.51 15.58 -9.20
CA LEU A 99 5.59 15.85 -8.26
C LEU A 99 5.33 15.18 -6.91
N ASN A 100 4.13 15.35 -6.34
CA ASN A 100 3.77 14.78 -5.05
C ASN A 100 3.76 13.24 -5.09
N ALA A 101 3.25 12.64 -6.17
CA ALA A 101 3.29 11.19 -6.36
C ALA A 101 4.72 10.65 -6.42
N PHE A 102 5.63 11.34 -7.10
CA PHE A 102 7.04 10.94 -7.16
C PHE A 102 7.72 11.10 -5.79
N LEU A 103 7.54 12.26 -5.13
CA LEU A 103 8.11 12.53 -3.80
C LEU A 103 7.63 11.54 -2.74
N ALA A 104 6.35 11.15 -2.76
CA ALA A 104 5.79 10.14 -1.86
C ALA A 104 6.50 8.79 -1.96
N LYS A 105 6.98 8.42 -3.16
CA LYS A 105 7.69 7.16 -3.40
C LYS A 105 9.15 7.21 -2.98
N VAL A 106 9.87 8.26 -3.40
CA VAL A 106 11.34 8.31 -3.22
C VAL A 106 11.75 9.01 -1.92
N GLY A 107 10.86 9.83 -1.34
CA GLY A 107 11.17 10.74 -0.25
C GLY A 107 11.75 12.07 -0.74
N SER A 108 11.42 13.17 -0.07
CA SER A 108 11.78 14.53 -0.52
C SER A 108 13.29 14.78 -0.58
N ASN A 109 14.09 14.08 0.23
CA ASN A 109 15.56 14.21 0.26
C ASN A 109 16.28 13.05 -0.44
N SER A 110 15.62 12.36 -1.37
CA SER A 110 16.20 11.24 -2.12
C SER A 110 17.31 11.64 -3.09
N GLY A 111 17.41 12.93 -3.44
CA GLY A 111 18.29 13.41 -4.49
C GLY A 111 17.90 12.93 -5.89
N ARG A 112 16.66 12.44 -6.08
CA ARG A 112 16.16 11.90 -7.35
C ARG A 112 15.28 12.89 -8.13
N VAL A 113 15.06 14.09 -7.60
CA VAL A 113 14.30 15.17 -8.24
C VAL A 113 15.26 16.28 -8.66
N PHE A 114 15.24 16.63 -9.94
CA PHE A 114 16.07 17.65 -10.56
C PHE A 114 15.16 18.79 -11.02
N VAL A 115 15.26 19.95 -10.37
CA VAL A 115 14.42 21.11 -10.68
C VAL A 115 15.12 22.00 -11.69
N VAL A 116 14.58 22.12 -12.89
CA VAL A 116 15.03 23.04 -13.94
C VAL A 116 14.14 24.27 -13.89
N GLU A 117 14.64 25.41 -13.45
CA GLU A 117 13.85 26.65 -13.46
C GLU A 117 13.90 27.27 -14.85
N HIS A 118 12.82 27.11 -15.62
CA HIS A 118 12.64 27.78 -16.90
C HIS A 118 12.64 29.30 -16.73
N GLU A 119 11.93 29.78 -15.71
CA GLU A 119 11.78 31.20 -15.38
C GLU A 119 11.92 31.44 -13.87
N GLN A 120 12.10 32.71 -13.48
CA GLN A 120 12.14 33.09 -12.08
C GLN A 120 10.73 32.99 -11.48
N VAL A 121 10.52 32.02 -10.60
CA VAL A 121 9.25 31.83 -9.88
C VAL A 121 9.49 31.49 -8.41
N GLU A 122 8.47 31.69 -7.58
CA GLU A 122 8.49 31.23 -6.19
C GLU A 122 8.35 29.71 -6.15
N ARG A 123 9.30 29.05 -5.49
CA ARG A 123 9.26 27.60 -5.37
C ARG A 123 8.20 27.18 -4.34
N PRO A 124 7.42 26.14 -4.64
CA PRO A 124 6.53 25.55 -3.65
C PRO A 124 7.37 24.89 -2.53
N ALA A 125 6.78 24.71 -1.35
CA ALA A 125 7.49 24.29 -0.15
C ALA A 125 8.23 22.94 -0.35
N GLU A 126 7.65 22.06 -1.15
CA GLU A 126 8.13 20.74 -1.51
C GLU A 126 9.43 20.77 -2.34
N LEU A 127 9.70 21.88 -3.03
CA LEU A 127 10.89 22.09 -3.87
C LEU A 127 11.90 23.07 -3.25
N SER A 128 11.60 23.62 -2.07
CA SER A 128 12.40 24.68 -1.44
C SER A 128 13.82 24.22 -1.09
N ASP A 129 13.95 22.99 -0.57
CA ASP A 129 15.22 22.40 -0.15
C ASP A 129 16.02 21.76 -1.30
N LEU A 130 15.46 21.68 -2.51
CA LEU A 130 16.10 21.02 -3.65
C LEU A 130 17.07 21.95 -4.39
N LEU A 131 18.13 21.39 -4.97
CA LEU A 131 19.01 22.14 -5.87
C LEU A 131 18.27 22.42 -7.18
N GLY A 132 18.20 23.68 -7.59
CA GLY A 132 17.58 24.09 -8.85
C GLY A 132 18.60 24.59 -9.87
N TYR A 133 18.43 24.15 -11.11
CA TYR A 133 19.18 24.60 -12.26
C TYR A 133 18.45 25.78 -12.86
N LYS A 134 18.91 26.99 -12.56
CA LYS A 134 18.34 28.20 -13.13
C LYS A 134 18.64 28.20 -14.62
N PHE A 135 17.65 28.31 -15.49
CA PHE A 135 17.83 28.52 -16.93
C PHE A 135 17.42 29.95 -17.34
N TRP A 136 17.45 30.87 -16.38
CA TRP A 136 17.29 32.30 -16.56
C TRP A 136 18.44 33.09 -15.90
N VAL A 137 18.70 34.30 -16.36
CA VAL A 137 19.68 35.24 -15.81
C VAL A 137 19.01 36.59 -15.60
N SER A 138 19.43 37.36 -14.60
CA SER A 138 19.02 38.76 -14.51
C SER A 138 19.82 39.58 -15.52
N ASP A 139 19.15 40.42 -16.30
CA ASP A 139 19.80 41.40 -17.16
C ASP A 139 20.44 42.54 -16.34
N ASP A 140 21.12 43.47 -17.01
CA ASP A 140 21.76 44.63 -16.36
C ASP A 140 20.77 45.54 -15.60
N ALA A 141 19.47 45.46 -15.94
CA ALA A 141 18.38 46.18 -15.28
C ALA A 141 17.71 45.36 -14.15
N GLY A 142 18.18 44.13 -13.90
CA GLY A 142 17.67 43.23 -12.87
C GLY A 142 16.46 42.41 -13.29
N HIS A 143 15.99 42.50 -14.55
CA HIS A 143 14.86 41.71 -15.03
C HIS A 143 15.30 40.29 -15.38
N PRO A 144 14.52 39.26 -15.00
CA PRO A 144 14.82 37.89 -15.39
C PRO A 144 14.63 37.70 -16.89
N ARG A 145 15.64 37.12 -17.53
CA ARG A 145 15.65 36.70 -18.92
C ARG A 145 15.96 35.22 -19.02
N THR A 146 15.07 34.46 -19.62
CA THR A 146 15.29 33.03 -19.88
C THR A 146 16.32 32.83 -20.99
N LEU A 147 17.18 31.84 -20.80
CA LEU A 147 18.21 31.44 -21.77
C LEU A 147 17.58 30.60 -22.88
N ALA A 148 18.22 30.56 -24.05
CA ALA A 148 17.81 29.78 -25.21
C ALA A 148 16.41 30.11 -25.77
N ILE A 149 15.94 31.34 -25.57
CA ILE A 149 14.72 31.87 -26.20
C ILE A 149 15.08 32.77 -27.39
N PRO A 150 14.47 32.57 -28.60
CA PRO A 150 13.57 31.48 -28.96
C PRO A 150 14.30 30.15 -29.26
N LYS A 151 15.62 30.19 -29.44
CA LYS A 151 16.48 29.00 -29.61
C LYS A 151 17.88 29.24 -29.02
N PRO A 152 18.64 28.19 -28.66
CA PRO A 152 20.01 28.34 -28.16
C PRO A 152 20.93 29.06 -29.16
N ASN A 153 21.68 30.04 -28.66
CA ASN A 153 22.76 30.70 -29.38
C ASN A 153 24.11 30.12 -28.90
N PRO A 154 25.05 29.72 -29.78
CA PRO A 154 26.40 29.29 -29.39
C PRO A 154 27.16 30.26 -28.47
N GLU A 155 26.83 31.56 -28.52
CA GLU A 155 27.44 32.58 -27.66
C GLU A 155 26.84 32.61 -26.23
N GLU A 156 25.71 31.96 -26.00
CA GLU A 156 25.05 31.87 -24.69
C GLU A 156 25.67 30.74 -23.85
N VAL A 157 26.90 30.96 -23.42
CA VAL A 157 27.74 29.99 -22.71
C VAL A 157 27.06 29.46 -21.44
N GLU A 158 26.32 30.32 -20.73
CA GLU A 158 25.61 29.99 -19.50
C GLU A 158 24.60 28.85 -19.72
N TYR A 159 23.91 28.82 -20.87
CA TYR A 159 22.93 27.78 -21.20
C TYR A 159 23.62 26.41 -21.27
N TYR A 160 24.73 26.32 -22.01
CA TYR A 160 25.46 25.08 -22.19
C TYR A 160 26.15 24.63 -20.90
N GLN A 161 26.64 25.56 -20.07
CA GLN A 161 27.19 25.24 -18.75
C GLN A 161 26.13 24.61 -17.85
N ARG A 162 24.95 25.22 -17.73
CA ARG A 162 23.82 24.71 -16.92
C ARG A 162 23.33 23.35 -17.42
N LEU A 163 23.26 23.17 -18.74
CA LEU A 163 22.92 21.90 -19.35
C LEU A 163 23.96 20.81 -19.06
N TYR A 164 25.25 21.15 -19.11
CA TYR A 164 26.33 20.21 -18.80
C TYR A 164 26.36 19.82 -17.33
N ASP A 165 26.11 20.77 -16.42
CA ASP A 165 26.02 20.53 -14.98
C ASP A 165 24.84 19.63 -14.63
N LEU A 166 23.66 19.90 -15.20
CA LEU A 166 22.48 19.03 -15.06
C LEU A 166 22.79 17.61 -15.54
N ALA A 167 23.37 17.47 -16.73
CA ALA A 167 23.71 16.17 -17.30
C ALA A 167 24.75 15.42 -16.44
N ARG A 168 25.73 16.13 -15.85
CA ARG A 168 26.73 15.53 -14.96
C ARG A 168 26.07 14.98 -13.69
N GLN A 169 25.33 15.82 -12.97
CA GLN A 169 24.72 15.40 -11.71
C GLN A 169 23.69 14.28 -11.90
N LEU A 170 22.92 14.35 -12.99
CA LEU A 170 21.98 13.29 -13.32
C LEU A 170 22.70 11.98 -13.65
N THR A 171 23.82 12.04 -14.40
CA THR A 171 24.67 10.86 -14.66
C THR A 171 25.18 10.22 -13.38
N ASP A 172 25.68 11.04 -12.45
CA ASP A 172 26.24 10.57 -11.19
C ASP A 172 25.16 9.89 -10.34
N GLN A 173 23.98 10.49 -10.25
CA GLN A 173 22.84 9.87 -9.56
C GLN A 173 22.42 8.55 -10.21
N LEU A 174 22.28 8.47 -11.54
CA LEU A 174 21.93 7.20 -12.20
C LEU A 174 22.96 6.09 -11.94
N LYS A 175 24.25 6.43 -11.80
CA LYS A 175 25.29 5.46 -11.41
C LYS A 175 25.13 5.00 -9.97
N GLU A 176 24.89 5.92 -9.04
CA GLU A 176 24.65 5.60 -7.63
C GLU A 176 23.45 4.67 -7.46
N LEU A 177 22.32 4.98 -8.12
CA LEU A 177 21.12 4.14 -8.10
C LEU A 177 21.36 2.75 -8.66
N LYS A 178 22.17 2.64 -9.72
CA LYS A 178 22.56 1.36 -10.30
C LYS A 178 23.40 0.51 -9.35
N GLU A 179 24.32 1.11 -8.60
CA GLU A 179 25.11 0.38 -7.60
C GLU A 179 24.27 0.00 -6.37
N GLN A 180 23.37 0.86 -5.91
CA GLN A 180 22.40 0.55 -4.86
C GLN A 180 21.48 -0.62 -5.25
N ALA A 181 21.01 -0.65 -6.51
CA ALA A 181 20.16 -1.73 -7.01
C ALA A 181 20.88 -3.07 -7.16
N LYS A 182 22.22 -3.08 -7.29
CA LYS A 182 23.04 -4.31 -7.27
C LYS A 182 23.34 -4.79 -5.85
N ALA A 183 23.33 -3.88 -4.88
CA ALA A 183 23.57 -4.16 -3.47
C ALA A 183 22.26 -4.48 -2.74
N THR A 184 21.58 -5.58 -3.11
CA THR A 184 20.37 -5.99 -2.39
C THR A 184 20.74 -6.67 -1.06
N PRO A 185 20.21 -6.23 0.10
CA PRO A 185 20.13 -7.07 1.29
C PRO A 185 19.04 -8.12 1.08
N VAL A 186 19.32 -9.37 1.46
CA VAL A 186 18.36 -10.47 1.49
C VAL A 186 17.24 -10.11 2.47
N ALA A 187 16.08 -9.68 1.97
CA ALA A 187 14.89 -9.47 2.78
C ALA A 187 14.25 -10.84 3.10
N VAL A 188 14.43 -11.27 4.35
CA VAL A 188 13.67 -12.38 4.96
C VAL A 188 12.28 -11.84 5.27
N SER A 189 11.28 -12.25 4.50
CA SER A 189 9.87 -12.05 4.84
C SER A 189 9.45 -13.09 5.88
N SER A 190 9.25 -12.66 7.13
CA SER A 190 8.54 -13.45 8.15
C SER A 190 7.02 -13.24 7.98
N PRO A 191 6.18 -14.28 8.20
CA PRO A 191 4.74 -14.13 8.29
C PRO A 191 4.30 -13.79 9.74
N THR A 192 3.01 -13.49 9.90
CA THR A 192 2.18 -13.72 11.12
C THR A 192 1.94 -12.54 12.09
N ASN A 193 0.69 -12.02 12.10
CA ASN A 193 -0.19 -11.72 13.24
C ASN A 193 -1.31 -10.76 12.79
N ILE A 194 -2.58 -11.14 12.99
CA ILE A 194 -3.76 -10.30 12.68
C ILE A 194 -3.87 -9.21 13.74
N THR A 195 -3.04 -8.19 13.60
CA THR A 195 -3.19 -6.92 14.30
C THR A 195 -4.48 -6.25 13.79
N PRO A 196 -5.29 -5.64 14.66
CA PRO A 196 -6.44 -4.86 14.21
C PRO A 196 -5.94 -3.72 13.33
N THR A 197 -6.39 -3.70 12.07
CA THR A 197 -6.01 -2.66 11.10
C THR A 197 -7.04 -1.53 11.08
N ILE A 198 -6.58 -0.29 11.20
CA ILE A 198 -7.42 0.93 11.17
C ILE A 198 -6.93 1.83 10.07
N PHE A 199 -7.89 2.48 9.41
CA PHE A 199 -7.59 3.54 8.48
C PHE A 199 -7.58 4.89 9.20
N LEU A 200 -6.42 5.53 9.29
CA LEU A 200 -6.26 6.90 9.79
C LEU A 200 -6.15 7.86 8.60
N ALA A 201 -7.24 8.57 8.33
CA ALA A 201 -7.35 9.50 7.22
C ALA A 201 -6.25 10.58 7.25
N GLU A 202 -5.98 11.12 6.08
CA GLU A 202 -5.09 12.26 5.95
C GLU A 202 -5.85 13.52 6.36
N VAL A 203 -5.12 14.46 6.92
CA VAL A 203 -5.68 15.66 7.53
C VAL A 203 -5.07 16.88 6.86
N SER A 204 -5.71 18.03 7.05
CA SER A 204 -5.13 19.31 6.66
C SER A 204 -3.86 19.59 7.49
N SER A 205 -2.97 20.41 6.94
CA SER A 205 -1.63 20.65 7.52
C SER A 205 -1.64 21.15 8.97
N ASP A 206 -2.71 21.83 9.40
CA ASP A 206 -2.93 22.30 10.77
C ASP A 206 -3.20 21.17 11.79
N LEU A 207 -3.65 20.00 11.33
CA LEU A 207 -3.97 18.85 12.18
C LEU A 207 -2.91 17.74 12.11
N GLU A 208 -1.85 17.90 11.31
CA GLU A 208 -0.85 16.83 11.12
C GLU A 208 -0.13 16.46 12.44
N GLU A 209 0.14 17.46 13.30
CA GLU A 209 0.72 17.20 14.63
C GLU A 209 -0.21 16.34 15.48
N ARG A 210 -1.51 16.69 15.54
CA ARG A 210 -2.53 15.92 16.27
C ARG A 210 -2.74 14.53 15.67
N ARG A 211 -2.65 14.39 14.35
CA ARG A 211 -2.70 13.10 13.65
C ARG A 211 -1.51 12.22 14.03
N GLN A 212 -0.30 12.78 14.11
CA GLN A 212 0.88 12.05 14.55
C GLN A 212 0.77 11.58 16.01
N GLU A 213 0.15 12.37 16.89
CA GLU A 213 -0.12 11.97 18.27
C GLU A 213 -1.07 10.77 18.33
N VAL A 214 -2.20 10.82 17.59
CA VAL A 214 -3.14 9.69 17.49
C VAL A 214 -2.45 8.46 16.90
N LYS A 215 -1.64 8.65 15.86
CA LYS A 215 -0.86 7.56 15.23
C LYS A 215 0.07 6.89 16.24
N ARG A 216 0.88 7.67 16.96
CA ARG A 216 1.79 7.16 18.01
C ARG A 216 1.04 6.43 19.12
N TYR A 217 -0.10 6.96 19.55
CA TYR A 217 -0.92 6.33 20.58
C TYR A 217 -1.48 4.96 20.13
N LEU A 218 -1.99 4.88 18.90
CA LEU A 218 -2.50 3.63 18.31
C LEU A 218 -1.38 2.61 18.06
N ASP A 219 -0.23 3.06 17.56
CA ASP A 219 0.97 2.21 17.37
C ASP A 219 1.43 1.61 18.71
N GLN A 220 1.45 2.39 19.80
CA GLN A 220 1.78 1.91 21.15
C GLN A 220 0.81 0.84 21.67
N GLN A 221 -0.44 0.84 21.20
CA GLN A 221 -1.46 -0.15 21.54
C GLN A 221 -1.43 -1.39 20.63
N GLY A 222 -0.46 -1.50 19.70
CA GLY A 222 -0.27 -2.66 18.82
C GLY A 222 -1.28 -2.76 17.68
N VAL A 223 -1.88 -1.64 17.28
CA VAL A 223 -2.83 -1.54 16.17
C VAL A 223 -2.06 -1.28 14.87
N ARG A 224 -2.40 -1.97 13.78
CA ARG A 224 -1.84 -1.65 12.45
C ARG A 224 -2.57 -0.44 11.87
N ILE A 225 -1.83 0.56 11.41
CA ILE A 225 -2.41 1.80 10.86
C ILE A 225 -2.16 1.84 9.36
N LEU A 226 -3.24 1.97 8.59
CA LEU A 226 -3.22 2.30 7.17
C LEU A 226 -3.68 3.75 6.96
N PRO A 227 -3.20 4.48 5.94
CA PRO A 227 -2.14 4.08 5.02
C PRO A 227 -0.78 3.86 5.71
N ASP A 228 -0.07 2.78 5.35
CA ASP A 228 1.35 2.60 5.69
C ASP A 228 2.30 3.27 4.69
N LYS A 229 1.75 3.66 3.53
CA LYS A 229 2.38 4.41 2.44
C LYS A 229 1.43 5.49 1.97
N ALA A 230 1.95 6.64 1.57
CA ALA A 230 1.12 7.65 0.91
C ALA A 230 0.56 7.07 -0.40
N TYR A 231 -0.75 7.17 -0.61
CA TYR A 231 -1.38 6.68 -1.83
C TYR A 231 -1.04 7.61 -3.00
N SER A 232 -0.71 7.00 -4.14
CA SER A 232 -0.60 7.71 -5.40
C SER A 232 -1.98 8.16 -5.87
N PHE A 233 -2.11 9.40 -6.37
CA PHE A 233 -3.42 10.00 -6.69
C PHE A 233 -4.19 9.26 -7.80
N ALA A 234 -3.53 8.58 -8.75
CA ALA A 234 -4.20 7.77 -9.80
C ALA A 234 -4.90 6.55 -9.24
N THR A 235 -4.25 5.93 -8.28
CA THR A 235 -4.67 4.68 -7.68
C THR A 235 -5.23 4.95 -6.30
N ILE A 236 -5.48 6.22 -5.96
CA ILE A 236 -5.96 6.64 -4.64
C ILE A 236 -7.27 5.95 -4.37
N GLN A 237 -8.18 5.91 -5.34
CA GLN A 237 -9.42 5.19 -5.16
C GLN A 237 -9.18 3.69 -5.00
N GLN A 238 -8.34 3.07 -5.83
CA GLN A 238 -8.13 1.61 -5.77
C GLN A 238 -7.36 1.17 -4.51
N PHE A 239 -6.29 1.85 -4.13
CA PHE A 239 -5.52 1.57 -2.92
C PHE A 239 -6.24 2.04 -1.67
N LEU A 240 -6.98 3.15 -1.70
CA LEU A 240 -7.82 3.54 -0.57
C LEU A 240 -8.97 2.55 -0.43
N ASP A 241 -9.63 2.11 -1.49
CA ASP A 241 -10.66 1.07 -1.42
C ASP A 241 -10.06 -0.28 -0.97
N GLN A 242 -8.83 -0.61 -1.41
CA GLN A 242 -8.09 -1.81 -0.97
C GLN A 242 -7.73 -1.72 0.51
N ASP A 243 -7.13 -0.63 0.96
CA ASP A 243 -6.70 -0.44 2.35
C ASP A 243 -7.93 -0.29 3.26
N LEU A 244 -9.00 0.37 2.81
CA LEU A 244 -10.29 0.38 3.50
C LEU A 244 -10.86 -1.04 3.61
N SER A 245 -10.73 -1.89 2.58
CA SER A 245 -11.17 -3.29 2.65
C SER A 245 -10.36 -4.13 3.65
N GLU A 246 -9.11 -3.76 3.92
CA GLU A 246 -8.26 -4.38 4.96
C GLU A 246 -8.54 -3.81 6.37
N CYS A 247 -9.21 -2.67 6.46
CA CYS A 247 -9.48 -1.96 7.70
C CYS A 247 -10.81 -2.35 8.34
N ARG A 248 -10.88 -2.24 9.67
CA ARG A 248 -12.14 -2.44 10.42
C ARG A 248 -12.83 -1.15 10.82
N LEU A 249 -12.08 -0.05 10.84
CA LEU A 249 -12.53 1.22 11.35
C LEU A 249 -11.89 2.34 10.52
N PHE A 250 -12.67 3.34 10.17
CA PHE A 250 -12.19 4.57 9.56
C PHE A 250 -12.17 5.69 10.60
N VAL A 251 -11.02 6.33 10.78
CA VAL A 251 -10.80 7.42 11.73
C VAL A 251 -10.35 8.66 10.96
N GLN A 252 -11.01 9.79 11.19
CA GLN A 252 -10.68 11.05 10.54
C GLN A 252 -10.75 12.24 11.52
N LEU A 253 -9.79 13.15 11.42
CA LEU A 253 -9.74 14.39 12.18
C LEU A 253 -10.10 15.54 11.22
N LEU A 254 -11.02 16.41 11.62
CA LEU A 254 -11.54 17.52 10.82
C LEU A 254 -11.27 18.87 11.51
N SER A 255 -10.86 19.87 10.73
CA SER A 255 -10.73 21.27 11.18
C SER A 255 -11.61 22.20 10.35
N ASP A 256 -11.49 23.51 10.58
CA ASP A 256 -12.14 24.58 9.81
C ASP A 256 -11.61 24.69 8.37
N LYS A 257 -10.46 24.07 8.07
CA LYS A 257 -9.87 24.05 6.72
C LYS A 257 -10.41 22.88 5.91
N THR A 258 -10.74 23.16 4.65
CA THR A 258 -11.31 22.18 3.72
C THR A 258 -10.32 21.12 3.23
N GLY A 259 -9.01 21.34 3.43
CA GLY A 259 -7.96 20.40 3.01
C GLY A 259 -8.02 20.07 1.51
N ASN A 260 -8.43 21.05 0.68
CA ASN A 260 -8.63 20.89 -0.76
C ASN A 260 -9.64 19.78 -1.14
N GLY A 261 -10.62 19.49 -0.28
CA GLY A 261 -11.68 18.49 -0.53
C GLY A 261 -11.25 17.03 -0.37
N TYR A 262 -9.98 16.77 -0.08
CA TYR A 262 -9.47 15.42 0.11
C TYR A 262 -10.05 14.71 1.36
N PRO A 263 -10.23 15.38 2.51
CA PRO A 263 -10.95 14.78 3.65
C PRO A 263 -12.37 14.32 3.29
N GLN A 264 -13.09 15.09 2.46
CA GLN A 264 -14.42 14.73 2.01
C GLN A 264 -14.40 13.50 1.08
N PHE A 265 -13.43 13.44 0.15
CA PHE A 265 -13.24 12.28 -0.72
C PHE A 265 -12.98 10.99 0.06
N GLN A 266 -12.12 11.02 1.10
CA GLN A 266 -11.84 9.86 1.94
C GLN A 266 -13.09 9.39 2.72
N TYR A 267 -13.93 10.33 3.18
CA TYR A 267 -15.19 10.04 3.85
C TYR A 267 -16.21 9.34 2.92
N GLU A 268 -16.38 9.84 1.70
CA GLU A 268 -17.29 9.24 0.72
C GLU A 268 -16.90 7.81 0.35
N ARG A 269 -15.60 7.50 0.31
CA ARG A 269 -15.11 6.13 0.11
C ARG A 269 -15.31 5.25 1.34
N ALA A 270 -15.12 5.77 2.55
CA ALA A 270 -15.41 5.04 3.79
C ALA A 270 -16.90 4.64 3.89
N ILE A 271 -17.82 5.51 3.46
CA ILE A 271 -19.25 5.18 3.34
C ILE A 271 -19.47 4.08 2.31
N ALA A 272 -18.87 4.20 1.12
CA ALA A 272 -19.01 3.21 0.06
C ALA A 272 -18.48 1.82 0.48
N ALA A 273 -17.45 1.78 1.32
CA ALA A 273 -16.89 0.57 1.92
C ALA A 273 -17.72 0.01 3.11
N ASN A 274 -18.80 0.69 3.50
CA ASN A 274 -19.68 0.33 4.62
C ASN A 274 -18.93 0.13 5.96
N LEU A 275 -17.86 0.90 6.17
CA LEU A 275 -17.06 0.84 7.40
C LEU A 275 -17.70 1.68 8.51
N PRO A 276 -17.48 1.30 9.78
CA PRO A 276 -17.77 2.19 10.90
C PRO A 276 -16.85 3.42 10.83
N ILE A 277 -17.45 4.62 10.81
CA ILE A 277 -16.74 5.90 10.66
C ILE A 277 -16.72 6.62 12.00
N LEU A 278 -15.52 6.98 12.47
CA LEU A 278 -15.32 7.88 13.61
C LEU A 278 -14.64 9.16 13.13
N GLN A 279 -15.34 10.27 13.27
CA GLN A 279 -14.79 11.58 12.97
C GLN A 279 -14.63 12.39 14.25
N TRP A 280 -13.60 13.22 14.29
CA TRP A 280 -13.37 14.13 15.40
C TRP A 280 -13.27 15.57 14.89
N ARG A 281 -13.79 16.49 15.70
CA ARG A 281 -13.59 17.93 15.52
C ARG A 281 -13.28 18.57 16.85
N ASP A 282 -12.58 19.71 16.79
CA ASP A 282 -12.35 20.53 17.96
C ASP A 282 -13.70 21.09 18.50
N PRO A 283 -14.03 20.93 19.78
CA PRO A 283 -15.25 21.49 20.36
C PRO A 283 -15.27 23.03 20.34
N ALA A 284 -14.11 23.69 20.30
CA ALA A 284 -13.99 25.13 20.18
C ALA A 284 -14.11 25.65 18.73
N LEU A 285 -14.31 24.76 17.74
CA LEU A 285 -14.44 25.14 16.34
C LEU A 285 -15.74 25.90 16.06
N ASP A 286 -15.65 27.09 15.44
CA ASP A 286 -16.81 27.85 15.00
C ASP A 286 -17.27 27.40 13.60
N LEU A 287 -18.39 26.67 13.56
CA LEU A 287 -19.01 26.16 12.34
C LEU A 287 -19.59 27.28 11.46
N ALA A 288 -19.81 28.49 11.99
CA ALA A 288 -20.34 29.62 11.23
C ALA A 288 -19.26 30.37 10.44
N ALA A 289 -17.99 30.21 10.82
CA ALA A 289 -16.85 30.85 10.15
C ALA A 289 -16.38 30.09 8.90
N VAL A 290 -16.84 28.86 8.69
CA VAL A 290 -16.49 28.03 7.53
C VAL A 290 -17.29 28.50 6.31
N THR A 291 -16.58 29.03 5.30
CA THR A 291 -17.18 29.58 4.07
C THR A 291 -17.67 28.53 3.07
N ASP A 292 -17.23 27.28 3.21
CA ASP A 292 -17.59 26.17 2.32
C ASP A 292 -18.75 25.34 2.90
N ASP A 293 -19.89 25.36 2.21
CA ASP A 293 -21.11 24.65 2.62
C ASP A 293 -20.94 23.13 2.65
N ALA A 294 -20.14 22.54 1.75
CA ALA A 294 -19.90 21.10 1.71
C ALA A 294 -19.05 20.63 2.90
N HIS A 295 -18.04 21.42 3.26
CA HIS A 295 -17.19 21.16 4.42
C HIS A 295 -17.94 21.37 5.74
N ARG A 296 -18.80 22.38 5.81
CA ARG A 296 -19.68 22.60 6.97
C ARG A 296 -20.65 21.43 7.18
N ALA A 297 -21.17 20.84 6.11
CA ALA A 297 -22.00 19.65 6.19
C ALA A 297 -21.22 18.46 6.78
N LEU A 298 -19.98 18.23 6.33
CA LEU A 298 -19.08 17.18 6.84
C LEU A 298 -18.80 17.34 8.36
N LEU A 299 -18.59 18.57 8.82
CA LEU A 299 -18.36 18.89 10.25
C LEU A 299 -19.59 18.70 11.15
N SER A 300 -20.79 18.66 10.56
CA SER A 300 -22.08 18.55 11.27
C SER A 300 -22.67 17.14 11.31
N LEU A 301 -21.95 16.14 10.77
CA LEU A 301 -22.44 14.77 10.69
C LEU A 301 -22.58 14.11 12.07
N SER A 302 -23.52 13.17 12.19
CA SER A 302 -23.74 12.38 13.41
C SER A 302 -22.57 11.46 13.78
N THR A 303 -21.65 11.23 12.85
CA THR A 303 -20.39 10.49 13.02
C THR A 303 -19.28 11.33 13.66
N VAL A 304 -19.47 12.64 13.79
CA VAL A 304 -18.48 13.59 14.31
C VAL A 304 -18.63 13.75 15.82
N VAL A 305 -17.58 13.42 16.55
CA VAL A 305 -17.48 13.54 18.00
C VAL A 305 -16.72 14.83 18.34
N ALA A 306 -17.43 15.79 18.93
CA ALA A 306 -16.85 17.03 19.44
C ALA A 306 -16.42 16.85 20.90
N THR A 307 -15.22 16.32 21.10
CA THR A 307 -14.64 16.01 22.44
C THR A 307 -13.19 16.42 22.49
N ASP A 308 -12.57 16.37 23.67
CA ASP A 308 -11.13 16.57 23.77
C ASP A 308 -10.36 15.49 22.99
N HIS A 309 -9.21 15.86 22.45
CA HIS A 309 -8.34 14.98 21.66
C HIS A 309 -7.92 13.69 22.40
N ILE A 310 -7.69 13.75 23.71
CA ILE A 310 -7.29 12.60 24.55
C ILE A 310 -8.49 11.67 24.75
N GLU A 311 -9.67 12.22 24.99
CA GLU A 311 -10.91 11.44 25.12
C GLU A 311 -11.24 10.71 23.81
N PHE A 312 -10.98 11.35 22.67
CA PHE A 312 -11.16 10.74 21.36
C PHE A 312 -10.22 9.56 21.12
N GLN A 313 -8.94 9.66 21.50
CA GLN A 313 -7.98 8.55 21.43
C GLN A 313 -8.49 7.33 22.24
N ALA A 314 -8.97 7.55 23.47
CA ALA A 314 -9.54 6.50 24.30
C ALA A 314 -10.83 5.91 23.69
N TYR A 315 -11.65 6.76 23.05
CA TYR A 315 -12.89 6.36 22.40
C TYR A 315 -12.65 5.45 21.19
N ILE A 316 -11.64 5.73 20.36
CA ILE A 316 -11.23 4.87 19.24
C ILE A 316 -10.90 3.46 19.76
N ILE A 317 -10.07 3.35 20.80
CA ILE A 317 -9.70 2.06 21.40
C ILE A 317 -10.92 1.33 21.97
N LYS A 318 -11.84 2.05 22.61
CA LYS A 318 -13.08 1.45 23.15
C LYS A 318 -13.95 0.88 22.01
N GLN A 319 -14.11 1.61 20.92
CA GLN A 319 -14.88 1.16 19.75
C GLN A 319 -14.20 -0.03 19.06
N LEU A 320 -12.87 -0.01 18.89
CA LEU A 320 -12.14 -1.17 18.39
C LEU A 320 -12.32 -2.39 19.25
N LYS A 321 -12.22 -2.26 20.58
CA LYS A 321 -12.44 -3.38 21.51
C LYS A 321 -13.88 -3.89 21.46
N GLN A 322 -14.86 -3.01 21.23
CA GLN A 322 -16.26 -3.41 21.04
C GLN A 322 -16.51 -4.09 19.69
N GLN A 323 -15.78 -3.74 18.64
CA GLN A 323 -15.86 -4.39 17.32
C GLN A 323 -14.98 -5.65 17.19
N LEU A 324 -13.94 -5.75 18.00
CA LEU A 324 -13.11 -6.95 18.15
C LEU A 324 -13.76 -7.98 19.08
N LYS A 325 -14.76 -7.60 19.87
CA LYS A 325 -15.70 -8.59 20.40
C LYS A 325 -16.43 -9.18 19.20
N PRO A 326 -16.29 -10.49 18.93
CA PRO A 326 -16.96 -11.12 17.81
C PRO A 326 -18.46 -10.85 17.88
N LYS A 327 -19.11 -10.64 16.72
CA LYS A 327 -20.54 -10.93 16.58
C LYS A 327 -20.69 -12.43 16.91
N GLU A 328 -21.05 -12.74 18.15
CA GLU A 328 -21.26 -14.12 18.62
C GLU A 328 -22.58 -14.72 18.10
N ASP A 329 -23.42 -13.93 17.43
CA ASP A 329 -24.84 -14.28 17.17
C ASP A 329 -25.27 -14.24 15.68
N GLU A 330 -24.42 -14.68 14.74
CA GLU A 330 -24.95 -15.12 13.43
C GLU A 330 -24.89 -16.64 13.37
N PRO A 331 -26.03 -17.34 13.22
CA PRO A 331 -26.08 -18.80 13.24
C PRO A 331 -25.22 -19.34 12.09
N ILE A 332 -24.30 -20.23 12.43
CA ILE A 332 -23.55 -21.02 11.45
C ILE A 332 -24.59 -21.87 10.69
N ASP A 333 -24.46 -21.95 9.37
CA ASP A 333 -25.34 -22.77 8.53
C ASP A 333 -25.41 -24.20 9.10
N GLU A 334 -26.61 -24.73 9.31
CA GLU A 334 -26.86 -25.93 10.14
C GLU A 334 -26.20 -27.22 9.56
N ASP A 335 -25.67 -27.17 8.34
CA ASP A 335 -25.16 -28.34 7.59
C ASP A 335 -23.62 -28.41 7.46
N VAL A 336 -22.87 -27.57 8.19
CA VAL A 336 -21.39 -27.59 8.12
C VAL A 336 -20.80 -28.77 8.91
N PHE A 337 -20.06 -29.66 8.23
CA PHE A 337 -19.39 -30.80 8.85
C PHE A 337 -17.85 -30.68 8.84
N VAL A 338 -17.24 -30.64 10.03
CA VAL A 338 -15.79 -30.46 10.23
C VAL A 338 -15.12 -31.74 10.72
N PHE A 339 -14.09 -32.21 10.02
CA PHE A 339 -13.28 -33.33 10.47
C PHE A 339 -11.99 -32.85 11.16
N VAL A 340 -11.82 -33.15 12.45
CA VAL A 340 -10.63 -32.78 13.23
C VAL A 340 -9.64 -33.93 13.23
N ASN A 341 -8.76 -33.98 12.24
CA ASN A 341 -7.76 -35.01 12.08
C ASN A 341 -6.58 -34.82 13.06
N ALA A 342 -6.47 -35.71 14.03
CA ALA A 342 -5.44 -35.70 15.05
C ALA A 342 -4.73 -37.05 15.15
N ALA A 343 -3.44 -37.04 15.48
CA ALA A 343 -2.76 -38.26 15.92
C ALA A 343 -3.13 -38.57 17.38
N PRO A 344 -2.89 -39.80 17.87
CA PRO A 344 -3.21 -40.18 19.24
C PRO A 344 -2.62 -39.23 20.31
N GLU A 345 -1.44 -38.67 20.04
CA GLU A 345 -0.76 -37.74 20.93
C GLU A 345 -1.49 -36.39 21.06
N ASP A 346 -2.19 -35.96 20.00
CA ASP A 346 -2.88 -34.67 19.91
C ASP A 346 -4.40 -34.81 20.17
N MET A 347 -4.88 -36.01 20.52
CA MET A 347 -6.29 -36.25 20.85
C MET A 347 -6.82 -35.38 22.01
N PRO A 348 -6.08 -35.05 23.08
CA PRO A 348 -6.57 -34.13 24.11
C PRO A 348 -6.92 -32.74 23.54
N LEU A 349 -6.13 -32.25 22.59
CA LEU A 349 -6.40 -30.98 21.89
C LEU A 349 -7.58 -31.13 20.92
N ALA A 350 -7.71 -32.28 20.26
CA ALA A 350 -8.86 -32.58 19.40
C ALA A 350 -10.18 -32.53 20.18
N HIS A 351 -10.20 -33.06 21.41
CA HIS A 351 -11.37 -32.99 22.30
C HIS A 351 -11.72 -31.55 22.70
N GLN A 352 -10.71 -30.70 22.99
CA GLN A 352 -10.96 -29.28 23.30
C GLN A 352 -11.57 -28.53 22.11
N ILE A 353 -11.05 -28.75 20.90
CA ILE A 353 -11.61 -28.14 19.68
C ILE A 353 -13.02 -28.66 19.43
N LYS A 354 -13.26 -29.95 19.66
CA LYS A 354 -14.56 -30.61 19.55
C LYS A 354 -15.60 -30.03 20.50
N ASP A 355 -15.27 -29.80 21.77
CA ASP A 355 -16.20 -29.19 22.73
C ASP A 355 -16.57 -27.75 22.32
N ILE A 356 -15.65 -27.03 21.67
CA ILE A 356 -15.91 -25.67 21.17
C ILE A 356 -16.76 -25.67 19.88
N LEU A 357 -16.56 -26.65 19.00
CA LEU A 357 -17.43 -26.88 17.82
C LEU A 357 -18.85 -27.23 18.27
N GLU A 358 -18.97 -28.11 19.27
CA GLU A 358 -20.24 -28.55 19.86
C GLU A 358 -21.00 -27.38 20.50
N ALA A 359 -20.31 -26.54 21.27
CA ALA A 359 -20.90 -25.34 21.89
C ALA A 359 -21.47 -24.33 20.88
N ARG A 360 -21.03 -24.40 19.61
CA ARG A 360 -21.48 -23.53 18.52
C ARG A 360 -22.43 -24.21 17.53
N GLY A 361 -22.83 -25.46 17.81
CA GLY A 361 -23.77 -26.21 16.97
C GLY A 361 -23.19 -26.69 15.64
N VAL A 362 -21.86 -26.78 15.50
CA VAL A 362 -21.20 -27.26 14.26
C VAL A 362 -21.04 -28.77 14.29
N GLY A 363 -21.39 -29.45 13.19
CA GLY A 363 -21.17 -30.88 13.05
C GLY A 363 -19.69 -31.22 13.04
N TYR A 364 -19.25 -32.20 13.83
CA TYR A 364 -17.85 -32.59 13.92
C TYR A 364 -17.64 -34.11 13.86
N SER A 365 -16.43 -34.52 13.49
CA SER A 365 -15.96 -35.91 13.57
C SER A 365 -14.50 -35.97 13.99
N LEU A 366 -14.17 -36.97 14.82
CA LEU A 366 -12.84 -37.25 15.35
C LEU A 366 -12.32 -38.58 14.80
N PRO A 367 -11.00 -38.76 14.67
CA PRO A 367 -10.39 -40.04 14.33
C PRO A 367 -10.83 -41.14 15.31
N LEU A 368 -10.98 -42.35 14.79
CA LEU A 368 -11.20 -43.54 15.63
C LEU A 368 -9.93 -43.86 16.41
N ASP A 369 -10.08 -44.09 17.71
CA ASP A 369 -9.00 -44.58 18.55
C ASP A 369 -8.59 -46.01 18.19
N LEU A 370 -7.29 -46.29 18.33
CA LEU A 370 -6.71 -47.63 18.26
C LEU A 370 -7.15 -48.43 19.49
N SER A 371 -8.34 -49.02 19.44
CA SER A 371 -8.79 -50.02 20.40
C SER A 371 -8.36 -51.43 19.98
N VAL A 372 -8.32 -52.38 20.92
CA VAL A 372 -7.99 -53.80 20.67
C VAL A 372 -8.91 -54.44 19.60
N THR A 373 -10.07 -53.83 19.33
CA THR A 373 -11.10 -54.32 18.43
C THR A 373 -11.13 -53.67 17.04
N THR A 374 -10.42 -52.55 16.82
CA THR A 374 -10.49 -51.80 15.55
C THR A 374 -9.29 -52.13 14.65
N LYS A 375 -9.53 -52.64 13.44
CA LYS A 375 -8.43 -52.98 12.52
C LYS A 375 -7.86 -51.72 11.85
N PRO A 376 -6.55 -51.67 11.53
CA PRO A 376 -5.94 -50.54 10.81
C PRO A 376 -6.60 -50.23 9.46
N ALA A 377 -7.16 -51.24 8.78
CA ALA A 377 -7.91 -51.05 7.54
C ALA A 377 -9.22 -50.29 7.76
N GLU A 378 -9.92 -50.55 8.86
CA GLU A 378 -11.18 -49.87 9.23
C GLU A 378 -10.92 -48.41 9.62
N ILE A 379 -9.81 -48.13 10.30
CA ILE A 379 -9.38 -46.76 10.64
C ILE A 379 -9.08 -45.96 9.37
N ARG A 380 -8.38 -46.56 8.40
CA ARG A 380 -8.12 -45.91 7.10
C ARG A 380 -9.40 -45.66 6.32
N GLN A 381 -10.30 -46.65 6.27
CA GLN A 381 -11.57 -46.50 5.57
C GLN A 381 -12.43 -45.41 6.20
N TYR A 382 -12.46 -45.33 7.54
CA TYR A 382 -13.15 -44.28 8.27
C TYR A 382 -12.55 -42.89 8.00
N LEU A 383 -11.22 -42.78 8.00
CA LEU A 383 -10.51 -41.55 7.64
C LEU A 383 -10.86 -41.08 6.23
N GLU A 384 -10.81 -41.98 5.24
CA GLU A 384 -11.20 -41.67 3.85
C GLU A 384 -12.64 -41.20 3.76
N GLN A 385 -13.56 -41.89 4.44
CA GLN A 385 -14.97 -41.55 4.41
C GLN A 385 -15.23 -40.15 4.98
N ASN A 386 -14.62 -39.81 6.12
CA ASN A 386 -14.70 -38.46 6.69
C ASN A 386 -14.10 -37.42 5.75
N LEU A 387 -12.95 -37.70 5.12
CA LEU A 387 -12.31 -36.77 4.18
C LEU A 387 -13.09 -36.61 2.87
N LEU A 388 -14.01 -37.51 2.54
CA LEU A 388 -14.92 -37.40 1.40
C LEU A 388 -16.23 -36.68 1.76
N SER A 389 -16.69 -36.74 3.00
CA SER A 389 -17.97 -36.15 3.44
C SER A 389 -17.85 -34.79 4.13
N CYS A 390 -16.71 -34.45 4.74
CA CYS A 390 -16.54 -33.17 5.44
C CYS A 390 -16.48 -31.96 4.50
N ASP A 391 -16.94 -30.80 4.96
CA ASP A 391 -16.74 -29.51 4.31
C ASP A 391 -15.32 -28.98 4.54
N ALA A 392 -14.81 -29.21 5.76
CA ALA A 392 -13.54 -28.70 6.22
C ALA A 392 -12.76 -29.72 7.05
N VAL A 393 -11.43 -29.63 6.96
CA VAL A 393 -10.51 -30.49 7.72
C VAL A 393 -9.57 -29.64 8.56
N ILE A 394 -9.43 -30.00 9.83
CA ILE A 394 -8.43 -29.44 10.74
C ILE A 394 -7.42 -30.53 11.04
N VAL A 395 -6.17 -30.37 10.60
CA VAL A 395 -5.06 -31.27 10.94
C VAL A 395 -4.32 -30.71 12.14
N LEU A 396 -4.24 -31.48 13.21
CA LEU A 396 -3.50 -31.05 14.40
C LEU A 396 -2.01 -31.32 14.25
N TYR A 397 -1.24 -30.28 14.52
CA TYR A 397 0.20 -30.33 14.67
C TYR A 397 0.51 -29.71 16.03
N ASP A 398 0.43 -30.49 17.10
CA ASP A 398 0.83 -30.06 18.45
C ASP A 398 2.10 -30.83 18.89
N SER A 399 1.93 -32.05 19.37
CA SER A 399 3.00 -32.96 19.77
C SER A 399 3.35 -33.99 18.68
N THR A 400 2.55 -34.07 17.62
CA THR A 400 2.72 -34.99 16.49
C THR A 400 3.97 -34.69 15.64
N SER A 401 4.51 -35.69 14.94
CA SER A 401 5.64 -35.51 14.02
C SER A 401 5.25 -34.77 12.72
N VAL A 402 6.17 -33.96 12.18
CA VAL A 402 5.96 -33.25 10.89
C VAL A 402 5.75 -34.22 9.71
N VAL A 403 6.34 -35.42 9.79
CA VAL A 403 6.19 -36.46 8.77
C VAL A 403 4.74 -36.90 8.68
N TRP A 404 4.10 -37.16 9.83
CA TRP A 404 2.70 -37.55 9.88
C TRP A 404 1.78 -36.44 9.33
N VAL A 405 2.02 -35.18 9.73
CA VAL A 405 1.22 -34.05 9.24
C VAL A 405 1.34 -33.89 7.72
N ASN A 406 2.55 -34.01 7.18
CA ASN A 406 2.78 -33.99 5.73
C ASN A 406 2.07 -35.15 5.01
N GLU A 407 2.06 -36.35 5.60
CA GLU A 407 1.28 -37.48 5.08
C GLU A 407 -0.22 -37.18 5.06
N GLN A 408 -0.77 -36.57 6.12
CA GLN A 408 -2.18 -36.18 6.17
C GLN A 408 -2.53 -35.09 5.14
N ILE A 409 -1.66 -34.10 4.93
CA ILE A 409 -1.85 -33.06 3.90
C ILE A 409 -1.87 -33.69 2.50
N LEU A 410 -0.94 -34.62 2.22
CA LEU A 410 -0.93 -35.37 0.96
C LEU A 410 -2.18 -36.24 0.80
N TYR A 411 -2.70 -36.79 1.89
CA TYR A 411 -3.94 -37.54 1.90
C TYR A 411 -5.14 -36.67 1.55
N CYS A 412 -5.26 -35.49 2.17
CA CYS A 412 -6.29 -34.49 1.84
C CYS A 412 -6.24 -34.11 0.36
N ARG A 413 -5.04 -33.86 -0.19
CA ARG A 413 -4.85 -33.57 -1.62
C ARG A 413 -5.29 -34.73 -2.52
N ARG A 414 -5.07 -35.98 -2.10
CA ARG A 414 -5.51 -37.17 -2.85
C ARG A 414 -7.04 -37.27 -2.85
N MET A 415 -7.66 -37.10 -1.70
CA MET A 415 -9.12 -37.18 -1.54
C MET A 415 -9.83 -36.05 -2.28
N GLN A 416 -9.27 -34.83 -2.33
CA GLN A 416 -9.82 -33.73 -3.12
C GLN A 416 -10.06 -34.08 -4.60
N ARG A 417 -9.25 -34.97 -5.20
CA ARG A 417 -9.43 -35.43 -6.59
C ARG A 417 -10.58 -36.42 -6.77
N GLN A 418 -11.03 -37.03 -5.69
CA GLN A 418 -12.09 -38.04 -5.66
C GLN A 418 -13.43 -37.48 -5.20
N ARG A 419 -13.47 -36.21 -4.76
CA ARG A 419 -14.68 -35.52 -4.33
C ARG A 419 -15.37 -34.85 -5.50
N GLU A 420 -16.70 -34.80 -5.44
CA GLU A 420 -17.52 -34.02 -6.37
C GLU A 420 -17.37 -32.52 -6.13
N GLN A 421 -17.19 -32.10 -4.86
CA GLN A 421 -16.92 -30.73 -4.46
C GLN A 421 -15.60 -30.63 -3.68
N PRO A 422 -14.75 -29.63 -4.00
CA PRO A 422 -13.50 -29.43 -3.27
C PRO A 422 -13.77 -29.10 -1.79
N LEU A 423 -12.84 -29.48 -0.91
CA LEU A 423 -12.87 -29.04 0.49
C LEU A 423 -12.86 -27.51 0.52
N LYS A 424 -13.82 -26.92 1.24
CA LYS A 424 -13.91 -25.46 1.43
C LYS A 424 -12.67 -24.96 2.15
N PHE A 425 -12.18 -25.75 3.13
CA PHE A 425 -11.09 -25.33 3.98
C PHE A 425 -10.21 -26.49 4.47
N ILE A 426 -8.89 -26.30 4.43
CA ILE A 426 -7.90 -27.15 5.11
C ILE A 426 -7.11 -26.27 6.08
N ALA A 427 -7.26 -26.51 7.38
CA ALA A 427 -6.42 -25.89 8.42
C ALA A 427 -5.38 -26.87 8.93
N VAL A 428 -4.16 -26.38 9.18
CA VAL A 428 -3.19 -27.02 10.07
C VAL A 428 -3.11 -26.20 11.34
N TYR A 429 -3.57 -26.77 12.45
CA TYR A 429 -3.46 -26.16 13.76
C TYR A 429 -2.06 -26.43 14.30
N ASN A 430 -1.19 -25.42 14.26
CA ASN A 430 0.21 -25.55 14.68
C ASN A 430 0.42 -24.89 16.03
N THR A 431 0.81 -25.68 17.04
CA THR A 431 1.35 -25.12 18.29
C THR A 431 2.85 -24.85 18.13
N PRO A 432 3.31 -23.58 18.06
CA PRO A 432 4.71 -23.27 17.89
C PRO A 432 5.51 -23.67 19.14
N ALA A 433 6.55 -24.49 18.95
CA ALA A 433 7.47 -24.91 20.01
C ALA A 433 8.93 -24.77 19.53
N THR A 434 9.84 -24.39 20.43
CA THR A 434 11.23 -23.99 20.13
C THR A 434 12.07 -25.08 19.44
N HIS A 435 11.66 -26.34 19.56
CA HIS A 435 12.36 -27.51 19.00
C HIS A 435 11.56 -28.23 17.90
N LYS A 436 10.46 -27.63 17.43
CA LYS A 436 9.55 -28.25 16.47
C LYS A 436 9.90 -27.81 15.05
N PRO A 437 10.11 -28.75 14.11
CA PRO A 437 10.46 -28.40 12.73
C PRO A 437 9.34 -27.61 12.05
N ALA A 438 9.71 -26.62 11.24
CA ALA A 438 8.73 -25.86 10.47
C ALA A 438 8.04 -26.74 9.42
N LEU A 439 6.73 -26.50 9.22
CA LEU A 439 5.98 -27.17 8.17
C LEU A 439 6.51 -26.72 6.79
N ASN A 440 6.94 -27.67 5.96
CA ASN A 440 7.56 -27.40 4.66
C ASN A 440 6.62 -27.68 3.47
N MET A 441 5.32 -27.85 3.73
CA MET A 441 4.31 -28.15 2.72
C MET A 441 3.11 -27.21 2.86
N LYS A 442 2.65 -26.65 1.73
CA LYS A 442 1.45 -25.78 1.66
C LYS A 442 0.65 -26.10 0.41
N LEU A 443 -0.65 -26.34 0.57
CA LEU A 443 -1.59 -26.47 -0.55
C LEU A 443 -2.27 -25.11 -0.85
N PRO A 444 -2.80 -24.89 -2.07
CA PRO A 444 -3.46 -23.63 -2.43
C PRO A 444 -4.64 -23.24 -1.51
N ASN A 445 -5.42 -24.21 -1.04
CA ASN A 445 -6.57 -24.00 -0.14
C ASN A 445 -6.26 -24.39 1.33
N MET A 446 -4.98 -24.36 1.70
CA MET A 446 -4.52 -24.71 3.04
C MET A 446 -4.04 -23.48 3.80
N GLN A 447 -4.48 -23.37 5.06
CA GLN A 447 -4.04 -22.36 6.00
C GLN A 447 -3.34 -22.99 7.20
N ILE A 448 -2.32 -22.30 7.71
CA ILE A 448 -1.59 -22.70 8.91
C ILE A 448 -2.00 -21.73 10.01
N LEU A 449 -2.53 -22.26 11.11
CA LEU A 449 -2.98 -21.50 12.26
C LEU A 449 -1.95 -21.69 13.36
N ASP A 450 -1.05 -20.70 13.50
CA ASP A 450 -0.05 -20.70 14.55
C ASP A 450 -0.68 -20.25 15.87
N CYS A 451 -0.91 -21.21 16.77
CA CYS A 451 -1.63 -21.01 18.01
C CYS A 451 -0.71 -21.27 19.21
N PRO A 452 -0.10 -20.22 19.79
CA PRO A 452 0.69 -20.39 21.01
C PRO A 452 -0.21 -20.90 22.14
N SER A 453 0.07 -22.10 22.62
CA SER A 453 -0.64 -22.69 23.76
C SER A 453 -0.54 -21.79 25.01
N PRO A 454 -1.60 -21.67 25.84
CA PRO A 454 -2.79 -22.54 25.90
C PRO A 454 -4.11 -21.83 25.52
N GLN A 455 -4.11 -20.83 24.64
CA GLN A 455 -5.34 -20.10 24.29
C GLN A 455 -5.98 -20.64 23.01
N VAL A 456 -6.54 -21.84 23.08
CA VAL A 456 -7.28 -22.47 21.96
C VAL A 456 -8.42 -21.56 21.47
N GLU A 457 -9.06 -20.85 22.40
CA GLU A 457 -10.16 -19.90 22.16
C GLU A 457 -9.76 -18.69 21.29
N THR A 458 -8.49 -18.29 21.25
CA THR A 458 -8.06 -17.09 20.52
C THR A 458 -7.91 -17.34 19.02
N CYS A 459 -7.58 -18.57 18.63
CA CYS A 459 -7.39 -18.95 17.23
C CYS A 459 -8.67 -19.44 16.54
N LEU A 460 -9.59 -20.05 17.29
CA LEU A 460 -10.79 -20.64 16.73
C LEU A 460 -11.75 -19.65 16.03
N PRO A 461 -11.89 -18.38 16.44
CA PRO A 461 -12.66 -17.39 15.71
C PRO A 461 -12.18 -17.18 14.26
N LEU A 462 -10.89 -17.41 13.98
CA LEU A 462 -10.36 -17.37 12.61
C LEU A 462 -10.80 -18.59 11.82
N LEU A 463 -10.83 -19.76 12.46
CA LEU A 463 -11.31 -21.01 11.91
C LEU A 463 -12.79 -20.91 11.48
N PHE A 464 -13.63 -20.33 12.34
CA PHE A 464 -15.05 -20.15 12.03
C PHE A 464 -15.33 -19.14 10.91
N ARG A 465 -14.47 -18.11 10.74
CA ARG A 465 -14.61 -17.18 9.61
C ARG A 465 -14.44 -17.87 8.26
N TYR A 466 -13.55 -18.87 8.17
CA TYR A 466 -13.35 -19.64 6.94
C TYR A 466 -14.42 -20.69 6.70
N LEU A 467 -15.20 -21.05 7.72
CA LEU A 467 -16.36 -21.94 7.57
C LEU A 467 -17.61 -21.18 7.07
N GLN A 468 -17.61 -19.84 7.17
CA GLN A 468 -18.71 -18.96 6.74
C GLN A 468 -18.55 -18.42 5.29
N THR A 469 -17.38 -18.58 4.67
CA THR A 469 -17.07 -18.25 3.26
C THR A 469 -17.13 -19.48 2.39
#